data_AF-A0A973GA95-F1
#
_entry.id   AF-A0A973GA95-F1
#
_cell.length_a   1.000
_cell.length_b   1.000
_cell.length_c   1.000
_cell.angle_alpha   90.00
_cell.angle_beta   90.00
_cell.angle_gamma   90.00
#
_symmetry.space_group_name_H-M   'P 1'
#
loop_
_entity.id
_entity.type
_entity.pdbx_description
1 polymer ?
#
loop_
_entity_poly.entity_id
_entity_poly.type
_entity_poly.pdbx_seq_one_letter_code
_entity_poly.pdbx_strand_id
1 'polypeptide(L)'
;MARAVTAKDVAVAAGVSQATVSYVINDHPGQKISPQTRERVLAAVARLGYTPSAAARALRKGSTDIVLLVLPDVPFGPLIAHIIEQLTDELEPHGLTTITRRVRDTSPLASL
;
A
#
# COMPACT_ATOMS: atom_id res chain seq x y z
N MET A 1 -4.17 13.08 19.81
CA MET A 1 -4.17 11.87 18.96
C MET A 1 -3.04 10.95 19.42
N ALA A 2 -3.27 9.65 19.56
CA ALA A 2 -2.22 8.69 19.94
C ALA A 2 -1.25 8.49 18.76
N ARG A 3 0.06 8.45 19.04
CA ARG A 3 1.10 8.25 18.03
C ARG A 3 0.96 6.86 17.40
N ALA A 4 0.89 6.78 16.07
CA ALA A 4 0.87 5.51 15.35
C ALA A 4 2.16 4.72 15.59
N VAL A 5 2.03 3.40 15.76
CA VAL A 5 3.16 2.50 15.90
C VAL A 5 3.97 2.47 14.60
N THR A 6 5.29 2.52 14.71
CA THR A 6 6.21 2.53 13.57
C THR A 6 7.03 1.24 13.49
N ALA A 7 7.64 0.98 12.34
CA ALA A 7 8.59 -0.13 12.20
C ALA A 7 9.78 -0.04 13.17
N LYS A 8 10.13 1.18 13.63
CA LYS A 8 11.16 1.40 14.65
C LYS A 8 10.72 0.87 16.01
N ASP A 9 9.45 1.09 16.37
CA ASP A 9 8.89 0.61 17.64
C ASP A 9 8.83 -0.94 17.64
N VAL A 10 8.46 -1.54 16.50
CA VAL A 10 8.54 -3.00 16.29
C VAL A 10 9.98 -3.52 16.41
N ALA A 11 10.94 -2.83 15.81
CA ALA A 11 12.35 -3.22 15.84
C ALA A 11 12.91 -3.27 17.27
N VAL A 12 12.60 -2.25 18.08
CA VAL A 12 12.94 -2.20 19.50
C VAL A 12 12.28 -3.36 20.25
N ALA A 13 10.97 -3.55 20.05
CA ALA A 13 10.20 -4.60 20.74
C ALA A 13 10.63 -6.04 20.37
N ALA A 14 11.14 -6.25 19.17
CA ALA A 14 11.64 -7.53 18.67
C ALA A 14 13.16 -7.71 18.84
N GLY A 15 13.88 -6.69 19.31
CA GLY A 15 15.34 -6.72 19.50
C GLY A 15 16.12 -6.92 18.20
N VAL A 16 15.72 -6.23 17.13
CA VAL A 16 16.36 -6.30 15.79
C VAL A 16 16.53 -4.91 15.18
N SER A 17 17.20 -4.83 14.02
CA SER A 17 17.27 -3.59 13.25
C SER A 17 15.94 -3.29 12.53
N GLN A 18 15.68 -2.02 12.21
CA GLN A 18 14.53 -1.63 11.39
C GLN A 18 14.58 -2.26 9.98
N ALA A 19 15.78 -2.50 9.44
CA ALA A 19 15.96 -3.20 8.16
C ALA A 19 15.48 -4.66 8.25
N THR A 20 15.80 -5.36 9.35
CA THR A 20 15.33 -6.73 9.61
C THR A 20 13.81 -6.80 9.67
N VAL A 21 13.16 -5.84 10.35
CA VAL A 21 11.68 -5.74 10.35
C VAL A 21 11.15 -5.56 8.92
N SER A 22 11.77 -4.66 8.14
CA SER A 22 11.40 -4.43 6.75
C SER A 22 11.52 -5.71 5.90
N TYR A 23 12.57 -6.49 6.09
CA TYR A 23 12.76 -7.75 5.34
C TYR A 23 11.75 -8.82 5.72
N VAL A 24 11.41 -8.94 7.01
CA VAL A 24 10.38 -9.89 7.47
C VAL A 24 9.00 -9.50 6.94
N ILE A 25 8.65 -8.22 6.99
CA ILE A 25 7.31 -7.75 6.59
C ILE A 25 7.11 -7.77 5.09
N ASN A 26 8.14 -7.45 4.30
CA ASN A 26 8.04 -7.43 2.84
C ASN A 26 8.51 -8.74 2.17
N ASP A 27 8.79 -9.78 2.97
CA ASP A 27 9.29 -11.08 2.54
C ASP A 27 10.37 -11.04 1.46
N HIS A 28 11.38 -10.19 1.68
CA HIS A 28 12.32 -9.83 0.63
C HIS A 28 13.15 -11.06 0.15
N PRO A 29 13.07 -11.45 -1.13
CA PRO A 29 13.79 -12.62 -1.63
C PRO A 29 15.29 -12.37 -1.53
N GLY A 30 16.03 -13.37 -1.01
CA GLY A 30 17.49 -13.34 -0.86
C GLY A 30 18.02 -13.03 0.54
N GLN A 31 17.19 -12.57 1.49
CA GLN A 31 17.61 -12.35 2.87
C GLN A 31 17.35 -13.57 3.75
N LYS A 32 18.42 -14.21 4.24
CA LYS A 32 18.33 -15.33 5.18
C LYS A 32 18.11 -14.83 6.61
N ILE A 33 16.85 -14.67 6.99
CA ILE A 33 16.46 -14.39 8.38
C ILE A 33 16.11 -15.70 9.07
N SER A 34 16.67 -15.94 10.26
CA SER A 34 16.38 -17.17 11.01
C SER A 34 14.88 -17.25 11.35
N PRO A 35 14.28 -18.46 11.34
CA PRO A 35 12.87 -18.65 11.70
C PRO A 35 12.51 -18.02 13.04
N GLN A 36 13.39 -18.19 14.03
CA GLN A 36 13.24 -17.62 15.37
C GLN A 36 13.19 -16.07 15.34
N THR A 37 14.04 -15.43 14.53
CA THR A 37 14.02 -13.96 14.40
C THR A 37 12.74 -13.49 13.72
N ARG A 38 12.29 -14.21 12.68
CA ARG A 38 11.04 -13.93 11.97
C ARG A 38 9.85 -14.01 12.93
N GLU A 39 9.75 -15.06 13.74
CA GLU A 39 8.69 -15.22 14.74
C GLU A 39 8.67 -14.07 15.76
N ARG A 40 9.83 -13.67 16.31
CA ARG A 40 9.90 -12.54 17.25
C ARG A 40 9.37 -11.24 16.63
N VAL A 41 9.71 -10.99 15.36
CA VAL A 41 9.23 -9.80 14.64
C VAL A 41 7.73 -9.87 14.44
N LEU A 42 7.20 -10.99 13.95
CA LEU A 42 5.75 -11.16 13.73
C LEU A 42 4.95 -11.06 15.04
N ALA A 43 5.46 -11.63 16.13
CA ALA A 43 4.87 -11.50 17.45
C ALA A 43 4.85 -10.03 17.94
N ALA A 44 5.94 -9.28 17.72
CA ALA A 44 5.99 -7.86 18.05
C ALA A 44 5.03 -7.03 17.20
N VAL A 45 4.91 -7.33 15.90
CA VAL A 45 3.94 -6.69 14.99
C VAL A 45 2.51 -6.90 15.50
N ALA A 46 2.14 -8.14 15.78
CA ALA A 46 0.80 -8.48 16.28
C ALA A 46 0.50 -7.81 17.63
N ARG A 47 1.44 -7.89 18.58
CA ARG A 47 1.29 -7.29 19.92
C ARG A 47 1.13 -5.77 19.89
N LEU A 48 1.83 -5.10 18.98
CA LEU A 48 1.78 -3.63 18.87
C LEU A 48 0.69 -3.14 17.90
N GLY A 49 -0.01 -4.04 17.20
CA GLY A 49 -0.96 -3.66 16.17
C GLY A 49 -0.32 -2.87 15.02
N TYR A 50 0.93 -3.17 14.67
CA TYR A 50 1.63 -2.46 13.60
C TYR A 50 1.06 -2.85 12.23
N THR A 51 0.57 -1.86 11.48
CA THR A 51 0.15 -2.03 10.09
C THR A 51 1.09 -1.23 9.17
N PRO A 52 1.72 -1.86 8.16
CA PRO A 52 2.58 -1.14 7.23
C PRO A 52 1.81 -0.08 6.45
N SER A 53 2.36 1.14 6.38
CA SER A 53 1.73 2.25 5.63
C SER A 53 1.90 2.06 4.12
N ALA A 54 0.78 2.00 3.39
CA ALA A 54 0.77 1.96 1.93
C ALA A 54 1.44 3.20 1.31
N ALA A 55 1.21 4.39 1.88
CA ALA A 55 1.86 5.62 1.44
C ALA A 55 3.38 5.57 1.59
N ALA A 56 3.89 5.04 2.71
CA ALA A 56 5.33 4.86 2.92
C ALA A 56 5.95 3.84 1.95
N ARG A 57 5.20 2.79 1.58
CA ARG A 57 5.62 1.84 0.53
C ARG A 57 5.73 2.51 -0.83
N ALA A 58 4.70 3.27 -1.23
CA ALA A 58 4.70 3.99 -2.50
C ALA A 58 5.85 5.01 -2.61
N LEU A 59 6.10 5.78 -1.54
CA LEU A 59 7.22 6.72 -1.49
C LEU A 59 8.58 6.05 -1.65
N ARG A 60 8.80 4.87 -1.04
CA ARG A 60 10.04 4.10 -1.23
C ARG A 60 10.17 3.52 -2.63
N LYS A 61 9.08 3.03 -3.22
CA LYS A 61 9.06 2.44 -4.57
C LYS A 61 9.22 3.51 -5.66
N GLY A 62 8.90 4.77 -5.36
CA GLY A 62 8.81 5.85 -6.34
C GLY A 62 7.61 5.73 -7.27
N SER A 63 6.74 4.74 -7.03
CA SER A 63 5.49 4.51 -7.76
C SER A 63 4.42 4.01 -6.79
N THR A 64 3.17 4.30 -7.13
CA THR A 64 2.00 3.76 -6.43
C THR A 64 1.49 2.55 -7.20
N ASP A 65 0.90 1.58 -6.51
CA ASP A 65 0.14 0.49 -7.14
C ASP A 65 -1.30 0.96 -7.44
N ILE A 66 -1.47 2.24 -7.80
CA ILE A 66 -2.78 2.87 -8.04
C ILE A 66 -2.91 3.20 -9.52
N VAL A 67 -4.05 2.82 -10.10
CA VAL A 67 -4.47 3.24 -11.44
C VAL A 67 -5.57 4.29 -11.30
N LEU A 68 -5.27 5.53 -11.70
CA LEU A 68 -6.23 6.62 -11.67
C LEU A 68 -7.07 6.65 -12.95
N LEU A 69 -8.35 6.33 -12.83
CA LEU A 69 -9.31 6.47 -13.92
C LEU A 69 -9.92 7.88 -13.89
N VAL A 70 -9.52 8.70 -14.86
CA VAL A 70 -10.02 10.07 -15.00
C VAL A 70 -11.25 10.04 -15.89
N LEU A 71 -12.40 10.34 -15.30
CA LEU A 71 -13.69 10.23 -15.96
C LEU A 71 -14.23 11.62 -16.34
N PRO A 72 -14.80 11.77 -17.55
CA PRO A 72 -15.46 13.01 -17.93
C PRO A 72 -16.65 13.27 -17.01
N ASP A 73 -16.99 14.55 -16.79
CA ASP A 73 -18.16 14.92 -15.99
C ASP A 73 -19.47 14.73 -16.77
N VAL A 74 -19.78 13.46 -17.05
CA VAL A 74 -21.01 13.01 -17.69
C VAL A 74 -21.79 12.10 -16.74
N PRO A 75 -23.11 11.96 -16.94
CA PRO A 75 -23.91 11.02 -16.16
C PRO A 75 -23.31 9.60 -16.21
N PHE A 76 -23.18 8.99 -15.03
CA PHE A 76 -22.70 7.61 -14.90
C PHE A 76 -23.80 6.65 -15.36
N GLY A 77 -23.72 6.23 -16.62
CA GLY A 77 -24.60 5.22 -17.18
C GLY A 77 -24.05 3.79 -17.04
N PRO A 78 -24.86 2.77 -17.38
CA PRO A 78 -24.48 1.36 -17.28
C PRO A 78 -23.17 1.02 -18.02
N LEU A 79 -22.92 1.66 -19.17
CA LEU A 79 -21.69 1.44 -19.95
C LEU A 79 -20.43 1.83 -19.15
N ILE A 80 -20.43 2.99 -18.50
CA ILE A 80 -19.27 3.47 -17.75
C ILE A 80 -19.05 2.61 -16.50
N ALA A 81 -20.12 2.22 -15.81
CA ALA A 81 -20.03 1.31 -14.67
C ALA A 81 -19.41 -0.03 -15.08
N HIS A 82 -19.88 -0.62 -16.18
CA HIS A 82 -19.35 -1.88 -16.70
C HIS A 82 -17.87 -1.78 -17.08
N ILE A 83 -17.43 -0.69 -17.71
CA ILE A 83 -16.01 -0.46 -18.03
C ILE A 83 -15.16 -0.40 -16.76
N ILE A 84 -15.61 0.29 -15.71
CA ILE A 84 -14.87 0.40 -14.44
C ILE A 84 -14.77 -0.94 -13.75
N GLU A 85 -15.86 -1.72 -13.73
CA GLU A 85 -15.90 -3.06 -13.16
C GLU A 85 -14.90 -3.98 -13.87
N GLN A 86 -14.98 -4.07 -15.20
CA GLN A 86 -14.05 -4.90 -16.00
C GLN A 86 -12.59 -4.48 -15.84
N LEU A 87 -12.30 -3.17 -15.80
CA LEU A 87 -10.95 -2.69 -15.53
C LEU A 87 -10.48 -3.04 -14.12
N THR A 88 -11.36 -2.99 -13.13
CA THR A 88 -11.01 -3.33 -11.74
C THR A 88 -10.73 -4.82 -11.62
N ASP A 89 -11.59 -5.66 -12.19
CA ASP A 89 -11.44 -7.12 -12.18
C ASP A 89 -10.13 -7.56 -12.84
N GLU A 90 -9.70 -6.88 -13.91
CA GLU A 90 -8.44 -7.18 -14.61
C GLU A 90 -7.22 -6.68 -13.82
N LEU A 91 -7.32 -5.54 -13.15
CA LEU A 91 -6.19 -4.90 -12.45
C LEU A 91 -5.93 -5.49 -11.06
N GLU A 92 -6.96 -5.99 -10.37
CA GLU A 92 -6.85 -6.56 -9.02
C GLU A 92 -5.86 -7.74 -8.91
N PRO A 93 -5.85 -8.72 -9.85
CA PRO A 93 -4.85 -9.81 -9.85
C PRO A 93 -3.40 -9.33 -9.93
N HIS A 94 -3.17 -8.13 -10.46
CA HIS A 94 -1.84 -7.50 -10.55
C HIS A 94 -1.47 -6.70 -9.30
N GLY A 95 -2.31 -6.71 -8.27
CA GLY A 95 -2.13 -5.95 -7.03
C GLY A 95 -2.34 -4.45 -7.23
N LEU A 96 -3.00 -4.04 -8.32
CA LEU A 96 -3.27 -2.65 -8.64
C LEU A 96 -4.65 -2.25 -8.10
N THR A 97 -4.71 -1.06 -7.52
CA THR A 97 -5.95 -0.47 -6.98
C THR A 97 -6.47 0.60 -7.93
N THR A 98 -7.70 0.43 -8.42
CA THR A 98 -8.37 1.43 -9.26
C THR A 98 -8.97 2.54 -8.41
N ILE A 99 -8.69 3.80 -8.74
CA ILE A 99 -9.34 4.97 -8.15
C ILE A 99 -9.98 5.78 -9.27
N THR A 100 -11.27 6.10 -9.15
CA THR A 100 -11.97 6.94 -10.14
C THR A 100 -12.05 8.39 -9.69
N ARG A 101 -11.68 9.33 -10.56
CA ARG A 101 -11.87 10.77 -10.34
C ARG A 101 -12.73 11.35 -11.45
N ARG A 102 -13.85 11.96 -11.09
CA ARG A 102 -14.66 12.78 -12.01
C ARG A 102 -14.08 14.17 -12.12
N VAL A 103 -13.87 14.64 -13.34
CA VAL A 103 -13.23 15.93 -13.61
C VAL A 103 -14.28 16.95 -14.04
N ARG A 104 -14.60 17.88 -13.14
CA ARG A 104 -15.47 19.04 -13.42
C ARG A 104 -14.74 20.19 -14.13
N ASP A 105 -13.40 20.19 -14.07
CA ASP A 105 -12.54 21.24 -14.61
C ASP A 105 -11.29 20.59 -15.22
N THR A 106 -11.01 20.88 -16.49
CA THR A 106 -9.91 20.32 -17.30
C THR A 106 -8.50 20.70 -16.82
N SER A 107 -8.36 21.37 -15.68
CA SER A 107 -7.08 21.71 -15.07
C SER A 107 -6.18 20.47 -14.88
N PRO A 108 -4.90 20.51 -15.30
CA PRO A 108 -3.98 19.38 -15.23
C PRO A 108 -3.83 18.80 -13.82
N LEU A 109 -3.58 17.48 -13.72
CA LEU A 109 -3.31 16.81 -12.44
C LEU A 109 -2.09 17.39 -11.70
N ALA A 110 -1.14 17.98 -12.44
CA ALA A 110 0.06 18.60 -11.89
C ALA A 110 -0.19 19.98 -11.23
N SER A 111 -1.41 20.49 -11.28
CA SER A 111 -1.80 21.79 -10.73
C SER A 111 -2.33 21.71 -9.28
N LEU A 112 -2.14 20.57 -8.62
CA LEU A 112 -2.53 20.31 -7.22
C LEU A 112 -1.32 20.35 -6.28
#